data_AF-A0A1F5SH47-F1
#
_entry.id   AF-A0A1F5SH47-F1
#
_cell.length_a   1.000
_cell.length_b   1.000
_cell.length_c   1.000
_cell.angle_alpha   90.00
_cell.angle_beta   90.00
_cell.angle_gamma   90.00
#
_symmetry.space_group_name_H-M   'P 1'
#
loop_
_entity.id
_entity.type
_entity.pdbx_description
1 polymer ?
#
loop_
_entity_poly.entity_id
_entity_poly.type
_entity_poly.pdbx_seq_one_letter_code
_entity_poly.pdbx_strand_id
1 'polypeptide(L)'
;MELATIFGVMAALLHGTSYFLYNLQAKSGKSTPNIASWGIWVFLAALNAFSFREMSGNTVLALQFFTGSGACALTFLYVLSIGKFARPKPREAVVLALGLFSAAVWWIFRSAAGANMIVLLALIISFFPTWEGVWRDPYKETPLTWVLWTAAYGFTIIAVIIKHGQLLSFFTPVACLIMHGAVAILSTEKRKTRFRLKPGRAEA
;
A
#
# COMPACT_ATOMS: atom_id res chain seq x y z
N MET A 1 27.95 -2.70 9.42
CA MET A 1 26.86 -2.56 8.44
C MET A 1 26.64 -1.08 8.17
N GLU A 2 26.53 -0.67 6.92
CA GLU A 2 26.30 0.74 6.56
C GLU A 2 24.93 1.22 7.08
N LEU A 3 24.84 2.47 7.58
CA LEU A 3 23.63 3.00 8.22
C LEU A 3 22.39 2.91 7.31
N ALA A 4 22.52 3.31 6.04
CA ALA A 4 21.43 3.19 5.07
C ALA A 4 20.93 1.74 4.89
N THR A 5 21.82 0.75 5.01
CA THR A 5 21.44 -0.67 4.97
C THR A 5 20.62 -1.08 6.17
N ILE A 6 20.94 -0.56 7.36
CA ILE A 6 20.14 -0.78 8.57
C ILE A 6 18.72 -0.25 8.35
N PHE A 7 18.59 1.00 7.87
CA PHE A 7 17.28 1.60 7.58
C PHE A 7 16.50 0.87 6.48
N GLY A 8 17.15 0.47 5.38
CA GLY A 8 16.51 -0.31 4.32
C GLY A 8 16.02 -1.69 4.77
N VAL A 9 16.80 -2.39 5.61
CA VAL A 9 16.39 -3.68 6.20
C VAL A 9 15.25 -3.50 7.19
N MET A 10 15.32 -2.50 8.08
CA MET A 10 14.23 -2.18 9.01
C MET A 10 12.93 -1.85 8.27
N ALA A 11 13.03 -1.07 7.19
CA ALA A 11 11.89 -0.76 6.33
C ALA A 11 11.24 -2.04 5.77
N ALA A 12 12.04 -2.96 5.20
CA ALA A 12 11.55 -4.22 4.68
C ALA A 12 10.92 -5.12 5.76
N LEU A 13 11.56 -5.26 6.92
CA LEU A 13 11.05 -6.07 8.04
C LEU A 13 9.73 -5.53 8.59
N LEU A 14 9.63 -4.21 8.82
CA LEU A 14 8.39 -3.57 9.26
C LEU A 14 7.28 -3.75 8.22
N HIS A 15 7.61 -3.58 6.94
CA HIS A 15 6.65 -3.74 5.86
C HIS A 15 6.12 -5.17 5.77
N GLY A 16 7.00 -6.18 5.84
CA GLY A 16 6.60 -7.59 5.87
C GLY A 16 5.78 -7.95 7.11
N THR A 17 6.19 -7.47 8.28
CA THR A 17 5.45 -7.65 9.55
C THR A 17 4.04 -7.06 9.46
N SER A 18 3.89 -5.93 8.81
CA SER A 18 2.58 -5.30 8.58
C SER A 18 1.64 -6.19 7.79
N TYR A 19 2.11 -6.85 6.73
CA TYR A 19 1.30 -7.83 5.98
C TYR A 19 0.91 -9.05 6.83
N PHE A 20 1.85 -9.56 7.62
CA PHE A 20 1.57 -10.68 8.52
C PHE A 20 0.45 -10.32 9.53
N LEU A 21 0.57 -9.16 10.18
CA LEU A 21 -0.45 -8.67 11.11
C LEU A 21 -1.78 -8.39 10.42
N TYR A 22 -1.75 -7.88 9.18
CA TYR A 22 -2.95 -7.65 8.38
C TYR A 22 -3.68 -8.97 8.09
N ASN A 23 -2.95 -10.03 7.76
CA ASN A 23 -3.54 -11.36 7.54
C ASN A 23 -4.23 -11.89 8.80
N LEU A 24 -3.64 -11.69 9.99
CA LEU A 24 -4.29 -12.04 11.27
C LEU A 24 -5.57 -11.21 11.52
N GLN A 25 -5.56 -9.93 11.16
CA GLN A 25 -6.72 -9.05 11.26
C GLN A 25 -7.84 -9.46 10.29
N ALA A 26 -7.49 -9.77 9.04
CA ALA A 26 -8.43 -10.26 8.03
C ALA A 26 -9.07 -11.60 8.45
N LYS A 27 -8.26 -12.54 8.97
CA LYS A 27 -8.75 -13.83 9.50
C LYS A 27 -9.75 -13.64 10.63
N SER A 28 -9.48 -12.71 11.55
CA SER A 28 -10.35 -12.41 12.70
C SER A 28 -11.52 -11.48 12.37
N GLY A 29 -11.66 -11.01 11.11
CA GLY A 29 -12.70 -10.08 10.71
C GLY A 29 -12.50 -8.64 11.21
N LYS A 30 -11.36 -8.32 11.82
CA LYS A 30 -10.97 -6.96 12.26
C LYS A 30 -10.59 -6.05 11.08
N SER A 31 -10.39 -6.63 9.91
CA SER A 31 -10.20 -5.91 8.66
C SER A 31 -10.94 -6.66 7.56
N THR A 32 -11.55 -5.90 6.65
CA THR A 32 -12.35 -6.42 5.53
C THR A 32 -11.72 -5.96 4.22
N PRO A 33 -10.75 -6.73 3.68
CA PRO A 33 -10.00 -6.35 2.50
C PRO A 33 -10.91 -6.11 1.29
N ASN A 34 -10.60 -5.09 0.49
CA ASN A 34 -11.28 -4.87 -0.80
C ASN A 34 -10.58 -5.66 -1.91
N ILE A 35 -11.27 -6.59 -2.56
CA ILE A 35 -10.67 -7.44 -3.59
C ILE A 35 -10.13 -6.66 -4.79
N ALA A 36 -10.78 -5.54 -5.13
CA ALA A 36 -10.36 -4.69 -6.23
C ALA A 36 -9.01 -4.04 -5.90
N SER A 37 -8.89 -3.39 -4.73
CA SER A 37 -7.64 -2.77 -4.29
C SER A 37 -6.50 -3.79 -4.22
N TRP A 38 -6.75 -4.92 -3.54
CA TRP A 38 -5.72 -5.94 -3.31
C TRP A 38 -5.27 -6.62 -4.60
N GLY A 39 -6.20 -6.97 -5.50
CA GLY A 39 -5.84 -7.60 -6.78
C GLY A 39 -4.94 -6.72 -7.64
N ILE A 40 -5.13 -5.40 -7.57
CA ILE A 40 -4.33 -4.44 -8.36
C ILE A 40 -3.01 -4.14 -7.71
N TRP A 41 -2.99 -4.05 -6.37
CA TRP A 41 -1.76 -3.88 -5.64
C TRP A 41 -0.78 -5.03 -5.87
N VAL A 42 -1.24 -6.27 -6.13
CA VAL A 42 -0.32 -7.35 -6.55
C VAL A 42 0.49 -6.93 -7.78
N PHE A 43 -0.18 -6.43 -8.82
CA PHE A 43 0.48 -6.03 -10.05
C PHE A 43 1.29 -4.73 -9.88
N LEU A 44 0.69 -3.69 -9.30
CA LEU A 44 1.34 -2.39 -9.13
C LEU A 44 2.53 -2.46 -8.18
N ALA A 45 2.48 -3.28 -7.11
CA ALA A 45 3.60 -3.43 -6.19
C ALA A 45 4.78 -4.12 -6.87
N ALA A 46 4.54 -5.12 -7.71
CA ALA A 46 5.60 -5.77 -8.50
C ALA A 46 6.25 -4.78 -9.46
N LEU A 47 5.44 -4.07 -10.26
CA LEU A 47 5.96 -3.04 -11.17
C LEU A 47 6.71 -1.94 -10.43
N ASN A 48 6.20 -1.51 -9.28
CA ASN A 48 6.85 -0.49 -8.47
C ASN A 48 8.19 -0.97 -7.93
N ALA A 49 8.30 -2.22 -7.45
CA ALA A 49 9.55 -2.78 -6.95
C ALA A 49 10.65 -2.80 -8.04
N PHE A 50 10.31 -3.30 -9.23
CA PHE A 50 11.25 -3.34 -10.35
C PHE A 50 11.60 -1.94 -10.85
N SER A 51 10.61 -1.10 -11.14
CA SER A 51 10.86 0.26 -11.65
C SER A 51 11.61 1.13 -10.64
N PHE A 52 11.33 1.00 -9.34
CA PHE A 52 12.07 1.71 -8.29
C PHE A 52 13.52 1.21 -8.18
N ARG A 53 13.77 -0.10 -8.28
CA ARG A 53 15.13 -0.66 -8.31
C ARG A 53 15.93 -0.11 -9.48
N GLU A 54 15.35 -0.13 -10.69
CA GLU A 54 16.02 0.39 -11.89
C GLU A 54 16.25 1.91 -11.78
N MET A 55 15.26 2.66 -11.33
CA MET A 55 15.35 4.11 -11.18
C MET A 55 16.40 4.51 -10.12
N SER A 56 16.39 3.86 -8.95
CA SER A 56 17.28 4.21 -7.84
C SER A 56 18.70 3.63 -7.98
N GLY A 57 18.90 2.62 -8.83
CA GLY A 57 20.15 1.89 -8.94
C GLY A 57 20.59 1.16 -7.66
N ASN A 58 19.70 1.05 -6.67
CA ASN A 58 20.06 0.61 -5.32
C ASN A 58 19.12 -0.47 -4.77
N THR A 59 19.62 -1.70 -4.72
CA THR A 59 18.86 -2.86 -4.24
C THR A 59 18.45 -2.76 -2.77
N VAL A 60 19.27 -2.11 -1.92
CA VAL A 60 18.97 -1.95 -0.50
C VAL A 60 17.76 -1.03 -0.30
N LEU A 61 17.68 0.07 -1.06
CA LEU A 61 16.52 0.97 -1.04
C LEU A 61 15.28 0.28 -1.63
N ALA A 62 15.47 -0.61 -2.60
CA ALA A 62 14.39 -1.35 -3.23
C ALA A 62 13.83 -2.51 -2.35
N LEU A 63 14.55 -2.94 -1.31
CA LEU A 63 14.24 -4.14 -0.54
C LEU A 63 12.82 -4.10 0.04
N GLN A 64 12.39 -2.96 0.59
CA GLN A 64 11.03 -2.78 1.10
C GLN A 64 9.98 -3.08 0.03
N PHE A 65 10.18 -2.61 -1.21
CA PHE A 65 9.21 -2.76 -2.28
C PHE A 65 9.14 -4.20 -2.78
N PHE A 66 10.26 -4.92 -2.84
CA PHE A 66 10.25 -6.36 -3.15
C PHE A 66 9.56 -7.17 -2.06
N THR A 67 9.88 -6.91 -0.78
CA THR A 67 9.18 -7.54 0.34
C THR A 67 7.68 -7.26 0.28
N GLY A 68 7.31 -6.00 0.03
CA GLY A 68 5.92 -5.58 -0.08
C GLY A 68 5.20 -6.24 -1.25
N SER A 69 5.84 -6.36 -2.42
CA SER A 69 5.27 -7.03 -3.60
C SER A 69 4.97 -8.50 -3.33
N GLY A 70 5.96 -9.26 -2.81
CA GLY A 70 5.77 -10.68 -2.49
C GLY A 70 4.71 -10.87 -1.41
N ALA A 71 4.77 -10.09 -0.33
CA ALA A 71 3.81 -10.16 0.75
C ALA A 71 2.39 -9.74 0.33
N CYS A 72 2.25 -8.76 -0.56
CA CYS A 72 0.97 -8.35 -1.12
C CYS A 72 0.32 -9.49 -1.92
N ALA A 73 1.10 -10.17 -2.78
CA ALA A 73 0.62 -11.34 -3.52
C ALA A 73 0.17 -12.46 -2.58
N LEU A 74 0.96 -12.76 -1.54
CA LEU A 74 0.60 -13.76 -0.54
C LEU A 74 -0.66 -13.38 0.26
N THR A 75 -0.81 -12.12 0.67
CA THR A 75 -2.04 -11.65 1.33
C THR A 75 -3.24 -11.74 0.41
N PHE A 76 -3.11 -11.36 -0.86
CA PHE A 76 -4.21 -11.46 -1.82
C PHE A 76 -4.69 -12.92 -1.96
N LEU A 77 -3.76 -13.86 -2.18
CA LEU A 77 -4.07 -15.29 -2.27
C LEU A 77 -4.65 -15.84 -0.96
N TYR A 78 -4.11 -15.41 0.18
CA TYR A 78 -4.59 -15.81 1.49
C TYR A 78 -6.02 -15.35 1.74
N VAL A 79 -6.32 -14.07 1.51
CA VAL A 79 -7.67 -13.53 1.70
C VAL A 79 -8.67 -14.15 0.70
N LEU A 80 -8.22 -14.49 -0.52
CA LEU A 80 -9.02 -15.23 -1.50
C LEU A 80 -9.41 -16.60 -0.92
N SER A 81 -8.45 -17.32 -0.35
CA SER A 81 -8.68 -18.67 0.20
C SER A 81 -9.66 -18.70 1.37
N ILE A 82 -9.77 -17.63 2.16
CA ILE A 82 -10.68 -17.55 3.32
C ILE A 82 -12.02 -16.85 3.00
N GLY A 83 -12.22 -16.40 1.75
CA GLY A 83 -13.49 -15.81 1.29
C GLY A 83 -13.89 -14.49 1.99
N LYS A 84 -12.94 -13.75 2.57
CA LYS A 84 -13.19 -12.55 3.39
C LYS A 84 -13.20 -11.23 2.61
N PHE A 85 -13.33 -11.27 1.28
CA PHE A 85 -13.34 -10.06 0.47
C PHE A 85 -14.69 -9.34 0.47
N ALA A 86 -14.64 -8.01 0.57
CA ALA A 86 -15.77 -7.18 0.16
C ALA A 86 -15.96 -7.26 -1.37
N ARG A 87 -17.21 -7.38 -1.83
CA ARG A 87 -17.53 -7.42 -3.27
C ARG A 87 -17.12 -6.08 -3.93
N PRO A 88 -16.49 -6.12 -5.13
CA PRO A 88 -16.08 -4.92 -5.83
C PRO A 88 -17.30 -4.17 -6.35
N LYS A 89 -17.31 -2.84 -6.27
CA LYS A 89 -18.33 -2.06 -6.98
C LYS A 89 -17.95 -1.94 -8.46
N PRO A 90 -18.91 -1.96 -9.41
CA PRO A 90 -18.60 -1.88 -10.85
C PRO A 90 -17.73 -0.67 -11.24
N ARG A 91 -17.97 0.48 -10.61
CA ARG A 91 -17.18 1.71 -10.81
C ARG A 91 -15.74 1.61 -10.31
N GLU A 92 -15.49 0.78 -9.30
CA GLU A 92 -14.15 0.55 -8.76
C GLU A 92 -13.33 -0.26 -9.76
N ALA A 93 -13.92 -1.26 -10.42
CA ALA A 93 -13.22 -2.10 -11.40
C ALA A 93 -12.74 -1.35 -12.66
N VAL A 94 -13.49 -0.36 -13.15
CA VAL A 94 -13.15 0.39 -14.38
C VAL A 94 -11.97 1.33 -14.19
N VAL A 95 -11.98 2.15 -13.14
CA VAL A 95 -10.87 3.08 -12.81
C VAL A 95 -9.56 2.32 -12.63
N LEU A 96 -9.68 1.17 -12.01
CA LEU A 96 -8.62 0.25 -11.71
C LEU A 96 -8.07 -0.49 -12.94
N ALA A 97 -8.95 -0.92 -13.85
CA ALA A 97 -8.56 -1.50 -15.14
C ALA A 97 -7.82 -0.49 -16.03
N LEU A 98 -8.25 0.77 -16.03
CA LEU A 98 -7.57 1.85 -16.77
C LEU A 98 -6.17 2.15 -16.21
N GLY A 99 -6.00 2.08 -14.88
CA GLY A 99 -4.69 2.19 -14.24
C GLY A 99 -3.74 1.05 -14.61
N LEU A 100 -4.24 -0.20 -14.60
CA LEU A 100 -3.48 -1.38 -15.02
C LEU A 100 -3.09 -1.31 -16.50
N PHE A 101 -4.02 -0.92 -17.37
CA PHE A 101 -3.76 -0.76 -18.80
C PHE A 101 -2.68 0.30 -19.06
N SER A 102 -2.77 1.45 -18.40
CA SER A 102 -1.77 2.52 -18.54
C SER A 102 -0.37 2.08 -18.08
N ALA A 103 -0.28 1.30 -17.00
CA ALA A 103 0.98 0.74 -16.51
C ALA A 103 1.55 -0.34 -17.46
N ALA A 104 0.70 -1.19 -18.04
CA ALA A 104 1.11 -2.19 -19.03
C ALA A 104 1.55 -1.56 -20.35
N VAL A 105 0.87 -0.52 -20.82
CA VAL A 105 1.24 0.25 -22.02
C VAL A 105 2.61 0.89 -21.85
N TRP A 106 2.92 1.46 -20.68
CA TRP A 106 4.23 2.08 -20.46
C TRP A 106 5.40 1.08 -20.35
N TRP A 107 5.17 -0.15 -19.87
CA TRP A 107 6.19 -1.23 -19.89
C TRP A 107 6.80 -1.43 -21.29
N ILE A 108 6.03 -1.12 -22.34
CA ILE A 108 6.47 -1.21 -23.74
C ILE A 108 7.42 -0.06 -24.12
N PHE A 109 7.31 1.13 -23.51
CA PHE A 109 8.04 2.36 -23.89
C PHE A 109 9.38 2.58 -23.15
N ARG A 110 9.78 1.67 -22.26
CA ARG A 110 11.18 1.43 -21.79
C ARG A 110 11.91 2.50 -20.94
N SER A 111 11.26 3.56 -20.44
CA SER A 111 11.90 4.46 -19.46
C SER A 111 11.58 4.05 -18.01
N ALA A 112 12.61 3.69 -17.23
CA ALA A 112 12.45 3.27 -15.83
C ALA A 112 11.91 4.39 -14.92
N ALA A 113 12.36 5.63 -15.10
CA ALA A 113 11.89 6.78 -14.34
C ALA A 113 10.43 7.11 -14.68
N GLY A 114 10.09 7.20 -15.98
CA GLY A 114 8.71 7.43 -16.40
C GLY A 114 7.78 6.28 -15.98
N ALA A 115 8.28 5.05 -15.97
CA ALA A 115 7.52 3.88 -15.55
C ALA A 115 7.19 3.97 -14.06
N ASN A 116 8.17 4.31 -13.24
CA ASN A 116 7.93 4.48 -11.81
C ASN A 116 6.91 5.59 -11.53
N MET A 117 6.93 6.69 -12.29
CA MET A 117 5.97 7.79 -12.12
C MET A 117 4.55 7.43 -12.52
N ILE A 118 4.36 6.69 -13.62
CA ILE A 118 3.03 6.23 -14.03
C ILE A 118 2.50 5.18 -13.06
N VAL A 119 3.35 4.25 -12.62
CA VAL A 119 3.00 3.28 -11.58
C VAL A 119 2.63 3.99 -10.28
N LEU A 120 3.33 5.06 -9.92
CA LEU A 120 3.01 5.88 -8.76
C LEU A 120 1.62 6.54 -8.90
N LEU A 121 1.30 7.12 -10.05
CA LEU A 121 -0.04 7.68 -10.30
C LEU A 121 -1.13 6.60 -10.19
N ALA A 122 -0.90 5.44 -10.80
CA ALA A 122 -1.81 4.30 -10.72
C ALA A 122 -1.98 3.79 -9.28
N LEU A 123 -0.91 3.78 -8.48
CA LEU A 123 -0.94 3.47 -7.05
C LEU A 123 -1.80 4.49 -6.30
N ILE A 124 -1.61 5.79 -6.52
CA ILE A 124 -2.41 6.84 -5.86
C ILE A 124 -3.90 6.66 -6.16
N ILE A 125 -4.24 6.44 -7.43
CA ILE A 125 -5.62 6.21 -7.84
C ILE A 125 -6.18 4.91 -7.20
N SER A 126 -5.36 3.86 -7.10
CA SER A 126 -5.81 2.58 -6.55
C SER A 126 -6.06 2.58 -5.04
N PHE A 127 -5.60 3.60 -4.31
CA PHE A 127 -5.97 3.80 -2.90
C PHE A 127 -7.39 4.34 -2.71
N PHE A 128 -8.00 4.91 -3.75
CA PHE A 128 -9.31 5.55 -3.64
C PHE A 128 -10.43 4.62 -3.11
N PRO A 129 -10.59 3.36 -3.58
CA PRO A 129 -11.62 2.46 -3.06
C PRO A 129 -11.40 2.14 -1.57
N THR A 130 -10.15 2.02 -1.14
CA THR A 130 -9.78 1.77 0.26
C THR A 130 -10.13 2.99 1.12
N TRP A 131 -9.75 4.20 0.68
CA TRP A 131 -10.14 5.43 1.37
C TRP A 131 -11.65 5.63 1.42
N GLU A 132 -12.37 5.45 0.31
CA GLU A 132 -13.83 5.52 0.28
C GLU A 132 -14.42 4.51 1.28
N GLY A 133 -13.89 3.29 1.31
CA GLY A 133 -14.29 2.24 2.24
C GLY A 133 -14.17 2.66 3.69
N VAL A 134 -12.96 3.06 4.12
CA VAL A 134 -12.67 3.41 5.53
C VAL A 134 -13.33 4.73 5.93
N TRP A 135 -13.47 5.68 5.00
CA TRP A 135 -14.17 6.93 5.25
C TRP A 135 -15.65 6.70 5.58
N ARG A 136 -16.30 5.79 4.84
CA ARG A 136 -17.71 5.40 5.04
C ARG A 136 -17.93 4.55 6.29
N ASP A 137 -16.95 3.72 6.63
CA ASP A 137 -16.97 2.87 7.81
C ASP A 137 -15.54 2.63 8.33
N PRO A 138 -15.13 3.29 9.44
CA PRO A 138 -13.78 3.19 9.98
C PRO A 138 -13.47 1.83 10.61
N TYR A 139 -14.46 0.93 10.76
CA TYR A 139 -14.23 -0.43 11.25
C TYR A 139 -13.75 -1.40 10.17
N LYS A 140 -13.77 -0.99 8.89
CA LYS A 140 -13.26 -1.82 7.78
C LYS A 140 -11.77 -2.13 7.88
N GLU A 141 -11.03 -1.29 8.59
CA GLU A 141 -9.57 -1.37 8.69
C GLU A 141 -9.12 -1.13 10.15
N THR A 142 -7.98 -1.71 10.51
CA THR A 142 -7.37 -1.54 11.84
C THR A 142 -6.10 -0.69 11.73
N PRO A 143 -5.93 0.36 12.56
CA PRO A 143 -4.90 1.37 12.30
C PRO A 143 -3.46 0.86 12.45
N LEU A 144 -3.22 -0.15 13.28
CA LEU A 144 -1.86 -0.62 13.60
C LEU A 144 -1.05 -1.04 12.36
N THR A 145 -1.64 -1.80 11.44
CA THR A 145 -0.97 -2.26 10.22
C THR A 145 -0.63 -1.11 9.29
N TRP A 146 -1.57 -0.17 9.14
CA TRP A 146 -1.36 1.06 8.36
C TRP A 146 -0.30 1.98 8.96
N VAL A 147 -0.22 2.09 10.28
CA VAL A 147 0.87 2.81 10.97
C VAL A 147 2.22 2.16 10.70
N LEU A 148 2.32 0.83 10.78
CA LEU A 148 3.57 0.12 10.54
C LEU A 148 4.05 0.23 9.07
N TRP A 149 3.13 0.14 8.10
CA TRP A 149 3.46 0.45 6.69
C TRP A 149 3.94 1.90 6.53
N THR A 150 3.24 2.86 7.15
CA THR A 150 3.65 4.27 7.12
C THR A 150 5.05 4.47 7.68
N ALA A 151 5.34 3.84 8.82
CA ALA A 151 6.67 3.87 9.43
C ALA A 151 7.73 3.27 8.51
N ALA A 152 7.45 2.12 7.88
CA ALA A 152 8.37 1.50 6.92
C ALA A 152 8.76 2.47 5.79
N TYR A 153 7.79 3.17 5.19
CA TYR A 153 8.10 4.19 4.19
C TYR A 153 8.94 5.36 4.75
N GLY A 154 8.72 5.74 6.01
CA GLY A 154 9.60 6.68 6.72
C GLY A 154 11.06 6.20 6.80
N PHE A 155 11.27 4.92 7.14
CA PHE A 155 12.61 4.31 7.14
C PHE A 155 13.24 4.29 5.74
N THR A 156 12.46 4.01 4.68
CA THR A 156 12.95 4.10 3.30
C THR A 156 13.35 5.52 2.92
N ILE A 157 12.56 6.54 3.29
CA ILE A 157 12.91 7.94 3.04
C ILE A 157 14.23 8.29 3.72
N ILE A 158 14.41 7.91 4.99
CA ILE A 158 15.67 8.14 5.72
C ILE A 158 16.84 7.45 5.01
N ALA A 159 16.66 6.21 4.54
CA ALA A 159 17.70 5.49 3.79
C ALA A 159 18.05 6.21 2.47
N VAL A 160 17.06 6.75 1.75
CA VAL A 160 17.27 7.55 0.53
C VAL A 160 18.07 8.82 0.85
N ILE A 161 17.77 9.52 1.95
CA ILE A 161 18.51 10.72 2.40
C ILE A 161 19.99 10.37 2.66
N ILE A 162 20.25 9.31 3.43
CA ILE A 162 21.61 8.89 3.79
C ILE A 162 22.42 8.49 2.55
N LYS A 163 21.77 7.89 1.55
CA LYS A 163 22.41 7.52 0.27
C LYS A 163 22.57 8.68 -0.71
N HIS A 164 22.20 9.90 -0.33
CA HIS A 164 22.16 11.04 -1.24
C HIS A 164 21.39 10.72 -2.54
N GLY A 165 20.26 10.01 -2.39
CA GLY A 165 19.46 9.59 -3.53
C GLY A 165 18.96 10.78 -4.34
N GLN A 166 18.85 10.59 -5.66
CA GLN A 166 18.24 11.58 -6.55
C GLN A 166 16.80 11.92 -6.15
N LEU A 167 16.35 13.13 -6.51
CA LEU A 167 15.00 13.64 -6.16
C LEU A 167 13.87 12.67 -6.50
N LEU A 168 13.94 11.99 -7.65
CA LEU A 168 12.92 11.03 -8.07
C LEU A 168 12.76 9.83 -7.12
N SER A 169 13.83 9.44 -6.41
CA SER A 169 13.79 8.34 -5.44
C SER A 169 12.93 8.65 -4.20
N PHE A 170 12.52 9.91 -4.01
CA PHE A 170 11.65 10.31 -2.91
C PHE A 170 10.16 10.17 -3.23
N PHE A 171 9.76 10.34 -4.50
CA PHE A 171 8.34 10.50 -4.84
C PHE A 171 7.51 9.28 -4.45
N THR A 172 7.98 8.09 -4.80
CA THR A 172 7.30 6.83 -4.46
C THR A 172 7.17 6.61 -2.95
N PRO A 173 8.25 6.61 -2.15
CA PRO A 173 8.11 6.38 -0.71
C PRO A 173 7.36 7.51 0.02
N VAL A 174 7.48 8.78 -0.40
CA VAL A 174 6.73 9.89 0.19
C VAL A 174 5.24 9.77 -0.10
N ALA A 175 4.85 9.50 -1.35
CA ALA A 175 3.46 9.31 -1.69
C ALA A 175 2.87 8.11 -0.94
N CYS A 176 3.59 6.99 -0.88
CA CYS A 176 3.13 5.83 -0.12
C CYS A 176 3.03 6.10 1.39
N LEU A 177 3.95 6.88 1.97
CA LEU A 177 3.84 7.33 3.37
C LEU A 177 2.54 8.08 3.59
N ILE A 178 2.21 9.04 2.72
CA ILE A 178 0.97 9.81 2.81
C ILE A 178 -0.24 8.88 2.65
N MET A 179 -0.20 7.97 1.68
CA MET A 179 -1.34 7.12 1.38
C MET A 179 -1.70 6.14 2.51
N HIS A 180 -0.69 5.47 3.07
CA HIS A 180 -0.89 4.55 4.19
C HIS A 180 -1.21 5.34 5.47
N GLY A 181 -0.57 6.49 5.67
CA GLY A 181 -0.83 7.38 6.81
C GLY A 181 -2.27 7.88 6.82
N ALA A 182 -2.83 8.20 5.64
CA ALA A 182 -4.23 8.56 5.50
C ALA A 182 -5.15 7.42 5.98
N VAL A 183 -4.92 6.17 5.54
CA VAL A 183 -5.74 5.03 6.01
C VAL A 183 -5.59 4.82 7.52
N ALA A 184 -4.38 4.95 8.06
CA ALA A 184 -4.11 4.86 9.50
C ALA A 184 -4.93 5.90 10.29
N ILE A 185 -4.95 7.15 9.84
CA ILE A 185 -5.71 8.24 10.47
C ILE A 185 -7.22 7.97 10.38
N LEU A 186 -7.69 7.55 9.21
CA LEU A 186 -9.11 7.29 8.97
C LEU A 186 -9.67 6.09 9.76
N SER A 187 -8.82 5.15 10.15
CA SER A 187 -9.18 3.96 10.94
C SER A 187 -8.89 4.09 12.44
N THR A 188 -8.53 5.28 12.93
CA THR A 188 -8.24 5.50 14.37
C THR A 188 -9.42 5.19 15.30
N GLU A 189 -9.12 4.79 16.54
CA GLU A 189 -10.14 4.56 17.58
C GLU A 189 -10.97 5.81 17.86
N LYS A 190 -10.35 7.01 17.83
CA LYS A 190 -11.06 8.29 17.92
C LYS A 190 -12.13 8.44 16.83
N ARG A 191 -11.82 8.01 15.59
CA ARG A 191 -12.76 8.05 14.47
C ARG A 191 -13.88 7.02 14.64
N LYS A 192 -13.53 5.81 15.07
CA LYS A 192 -14.50 4.73 15.38
C LYS A 192 -15.49 5.14 16.47
N THR A 193 -15.02 5.72 17.57
CA THR A 193 -15.89 6.24 18.65
C THR A 193 -16.86 7.31 18.13
N ARG A 194 -16.36 8.29 17.35
CA ARG A 194 -17.22 9.31 16.74
C ARG A 194 -18.24 8.74 15.75
N PHE A 195 -17.89 7.67 15.06
CA PHE A 195 -18.78 6.99 14.12
C PHE A 195 -19.91 6.25 14.86
N ARG A 196 -19.59 5.56 15.96
CA ARG A 196 -20.56 4.86 16.81
C ARG A 196 -21.58 5.81 17.46
N LEU A 197 -21.15 7.04 17.81
CA LEU A 197 -21.99 8.03 18.48
C LEU A 197 -22.93 8.82 17.55
N LYS A 198 -22.89 8.59 16.23
CA LYS A 198 -23.80 9.29 15.31
C LYS A 198 -25.24 8.79 15.49
N PRO A 199 -26.22 9.67 15.80
CA PRO A 199 -27.62 9.29 15.90
C PRO A 199 -28.14 8.67 14.60
N GLY A 200 -28.95 7.62 14.69
CA GLY A 200 -29.58 6.95 13.53
C GLY A 200 -28.92 5.66 13.01
N ARG A 201 -27.95 5.08 13.74
CA ARG A 201 -27.34 3.77 13.38
C ARG A 201 -27.33 2.72 14.49
N ALA A 202 -27.90 3.01 15.67
CA ALA A 202 -28.00 2.04 16.76
C ALA A 202 -29.18 1.06 16.60
N GLU A 203 -29.98 1.18 15.53
CA GLU A 203 -31.23 0.44 15.31
C GLU A 203 -31.29 -0.33 13.98
N ALA A 204 -30.16 -0.57 13.31
CA ALA A 204 -30.09 -1.35 12.06
C ALA A 204 -29.22 -2.59 12.20
#